data_AF-A0AAU0T2B8-F1
#
_entry.id   AF-A0AAU0T2B8-F1
#
_cell.length_a   1.000
_cell.length_b   1.000
_cell.length_c   1.000
_cell.angle_alpha   90.00
_cell.angle_beta   90.00
_cell.angle_gamma   90.00
#
_symmetry.space_group_name_H-M   'P 1'
#
loop_
_entity.id
_entity.type
_entity.pdbx_description
1 polymer ?
#
loop_
_entity_poly.entity_id
_entity_poly.type
_entity_poly.pdbx_seq_one_letter_code
_entity_poly.pdbx_strand_id
1 'polypeptide(L)' 'MTVTPLCVVNAAEKRHFAWAYWEFEGSFGEFDVGPGQWNEQIHRALVSSDHAYFKDK' A
#
# COMPACT_ATOMS: atom_id res chain seq x y z
N MET A 1 16.78 -4.24 -8.08
CA MET A 1 15.59 -3.83 -8.84
C MET A 1 14.40 -4.03 -7.91
N THR A 2 14.04 -3.01 -7.13
CA THR A 2 12.92 -3.08 -6.18
C THR A 2 11.65 -2.64 -6.91
N VAL A 3 10.75 -3.58 -7.17
CA VAL A 3 9.38 -3.25 -7.60
C VAL A 3 8.67 -2.74 -6.35
N THR A 4 8.29 -1.47 -6.33
CA THR A 4 7.56 -0.88 -5.19
C THR A 4 6.07 -1.22 -5.31
N PRO A 5 5.37 -1.48 -4.18
CA PRO A 5 3.93 -1.76 -4.17
C PRO A 5 3.10 -0.67 -4.87
N LEU A 6 3.61 0.56 -4.87
CA LEU A 6 2.99 1.74 -5.48
C LEU A 6 2.61 1.54 -6.95
N CYS A 7 3.41 0.83 -7.74
CA CYS A 7 3.11 0.59 -9.16
C CYS A 7 1.85 -0.26 -9.33
N VAL A 8 1.65 -1.24 -8.46
CA VAL A 8 0.49 -2.15 -8.49
C VAL A 8 -0.74 -1.43 -7.96
N VAL A 9 -0.61 -0.69 -6.86
CA VAL A 9 -1.70 0.11 -6.28
C VAL A 9 -2.23 1.11 -7.32
N ASN A 10 -1.35 1.90 -7.94
CA ASN A 10 -1.72 2.83 -9.01
C ASN A 10 -2.44 2.16 -10.19
N ALA A 11 -2.03 0.94 -10.55
CA ALA A 11 -2.65 0.22 -11.66
C ALA A 11 -4.05 -0.31 -11.30
N ALA A 12 -4.26 -0.75 -10.06
CA ALA A 12 -5.54 -1.21 -9.53
C ALA A 12 -6.51 -0.03 -9.37
N GLU A 13 -6.06 1.08 -8.79
CA GLU A 13 -6.88 2.29 -8.58
C GLU A 13 -7.36 2.89 -9.90
N LYS A 14 -6.47 3.02 -10.90
CA LYS A 14 -6.84 3.48 -12.26
C LYS A 14 -7.91 2.63 -12.95
N ARG A 15 -8.10 1.39 -12.50
CA ARG A 15 -9.08 0.44 -13.05
C ARG A 15 -10.28 0.25 -12.12
N HIS A 16 -10.36 0.99 -11.02
CA HIS A 16 -11.41 0.87 -10.02
C HIS A 16 -11.52 -0.54 -9.42
N PHE A 17 -10.40 -1.25 -9.32
CA PHE A 17 -10.36 -2.56 -8.67
C PHE A 17 -10.35 -2.39 -7.16
N ALA A 18 -11.19 -3.17 -6.47
CA ALA A 18 -10.98 -3.43 -5.06
C ALA A 18 -9.72 -4.29 -4.89
N TRP A 19 -8.91 -3.98 -3.89
CA TRP A 19 -7.68 -4.70 -3.58
C TRP A 19 -7.45 -4.69 -2.06
N ALA A 20 -6.64 -5.63 -1.60
CA ALA A 20 -6.15 -5.68 -0.23
C ALA A 20 -4.67 -6.07 -0.28
N TYR A 21 -3.84 -5.39 0.50
CA TYR A 21 -2.44 -5.76 0.61
C TYR A 21 -2.31 -7.07 1.39
N TRP A 22 -1.44 -7.94 0.89
CA TRP A 22 -0.97 -9.11 1.64
C TRP A 22 0.49 -8.86 2.04
N GLU A 23 0.80 -8.65 3.32
CA GLU A 23 -0.08 -8.82 4.49
C GLU A 23 0.16 -7.78 5.59
N PHE A 24 -0.67 -7.85 6.63
CA PHE A 24 -0.58 -6.93 7.77
C PHE A 24 0.66 -7.18 8.64
N GLU A 25 0.87 -8.43 9.09
CA GLU A 25 2.10 -8.85 9.77
C GLU A 25 2.59 -10.25 9.35
N GLY A 26 3.91 -10.38 9.22
CA GLY A 26 4.63 -11.56 8.76
C GLY A 26 5.87 -11.18 7.94
N SER A 27 6.29 -12.06 7.03
CA SER A 27 7.47 -11.82 6.20
C SER A 27 7.29 -10.73 5.13
N PHE A 28 6.04 -10.32 4.87
CA PHE A 28 5.66 -9.25 3.96
C PHE A 28 4.91 -8.12 4.71
N GLY A 29 4.96 -8.12 6.04
CA GLY A 29 4.14 -7.28 6.89
C GLY A 29 4.33 -5.78 6.63
N GLU A 30 3.21 -5.09 6.49
CA GLU A 30 3.15 -3.62 6.56
C GLU A 30 3.36 -3.11 7.99
N PHE A 31 3.02 -3.92 8.99
CA PHE A 31 3.10 -3.60 10.41
C PHE A 31 3.98 -4.62 11.13
N ASP A 32 4.90 -4.11 11.95
CA ASP A 32 5.70 -4.91 12.86
C ASP A 32 5.03 -4.89 14.24
N VAL A 33 4.47 -6.03 14.68
CA VAL A 33 3.79 -6.13 16.00
C VAL A 33 4.77 -6.08 17.17
N GLY A 34 6.05 -6.41 16.96
CA GLY A 34 7.05 -6.39 18.04
C GLY A 34 7.23 -4.99 18.64
N PRO A 35 7.70 -4.01 17.86
CA PRO A 35 7.79 -2.61 18.25
C PRO A 35 6.46 -1.84 18.08
N GLY A 36 5.45 -2.41 17.42
CA GLY A 36 4.16 -1.77 17.17
C GLY A 36 4.27 -0.62 16.19
N GLN A 37 4.99 -0.81 15.09
CA GLN A 37 5.30 0.26 14.12
C GLN A 37 5.01 -0.16 12.69
N TRP A 38 4.64 0.82 11.87
CA TRP A 38 4.49 0.63 10.43
C TRP A 38 5.85 0.57 9.74
N ASN A 39 5.96 -0.29 8.73
CA ASN A 39 6.98 -0.15 7.71
C ASN A 39 6.62 1.05 6.83
N GLU A 40 7.19 2.22 7.14
CA GLU A 40 6.84 3.49 6.50
C GLU A 40 6.90 3.46 4.96
N GLN A 41 7.79 2.66 4.38
CA GLN A 41 7.93 2.56 2.93
C GLN A 41 6.74 1.83 2.30
N ILE A 42 6.32 0.72 2.90
CA ILE A 42 5.16 -0.06 2.46
C ILE A 42 3.89 0.73 2.76
N HIS A 43 3.75 1.23 3.98
CA HIS A 43 2.57 1.98 4.42
C HIS A 43 2.29 3.20 3.54
N ARG A 44 3.34 3.97 3.20
CA ARG A 44 3.19 5.10 2.27
C ARG A 44 2.77 4.63 0.88
N ALA A 45 3.28 3.51 0.39
CA ALA A 45 2.93 2.99 -0.93
C ALA A 45 1.48 2.48 -1.02
N LEU A 46 0.88 2.08 0.11
CA LEU A 46 -0.48 1.55 0.17
C LEU A 46 -1.51 2.65 0.49
N VAL A 47 -1.21 3.55 1.43
CA VAL A 47 -2.18 4.51 1.98
C VAL A 47 -2.03 5.92 1.41
N SER A 48 -0.83 6.34 0.99
CA SER A 48 -0.65 7.68 0.39
C SER A 48 -1.29 7.81 -1.01
N SER A 49 -1.68 6.69 -1.62
CA SER A 49 -2.30 6.59 -2.94
C SER A 49 -3.72 7.15 -2.97
N ASP A 50 -4.41 7.20 -1.81
CA ASP A 50 -5.78 7.70 -1.69
C ASP A 50 -5.97 9.12 -2.25
N HIS A 51 -4.92 9.95 -2.22
CA HIS A 51 -4.99 11.29 -2.78
C HIS A 51 -5.19 11.35 -4.31
N ALA A 52 -4.93 10.27 -5.05
CA ALA A 52 -5.18 10.22 -6.48
C ALA A 52 -6.65 9.90 -6.81
N TYR A 53 -7.32 9.05 -6.02
CA TYR A 53 -8.71 8.67 -6.27
C TYR A 53 -9.72 9.75 -5.87
N PHE A 54 -9.44 10.52 -4.81
CA PHE A 54 -10.34 11.58 -4.34
C PHE A 54 -10.17 12.94 -5.04
N LYS A 55 -9.16 13.12 -5.90
CA LYS A 55 -8.93 14.40 -6.58
C LYS A 55 -9.77 14.61 -7.84
N ASP A 56 -10.28 13.54 -8.43
CA ASP A 56 -11.01 13.57 -9.70
C ASP A 56 -12.55 13.44 -9.51
N LYS A 57 -13.06 13.69 -8.29
CA LYS A 57 -14.50 13.79 -8.00
C LYS A 57 -14.88 15.17 -7.48
#